data_AF-U7D5J4-F1
#
_entry.id   AF-U7D5J4-F1
#
_cell.length_a   1.000
_cell.length_b   1.000
_cell.length_c   1.000
_cell.angle_alpha   90.00
_cell.angle_beta   90.00
_cell.angle_gamma   90.00
#
_symmetry.space_group_name_H-M   'P 1'
#
loop_
_entity.id
_entity.type
_entity.pdbx_description
1 polymer ?
#
loop_
_entity_poly.entity_id
_entity_poly.type
_entity_poly.pdbx_seq_one_letter_code
_entity_poly.pdbx_strand_id
1 'polypeptide(L)'
;MQLPKNRRKQKRREKRCQYVDKDGNVCGKLFFGIHISKYCEEHRKDKYRIRKRTAPEDINKKNQTIKHSYTEVMTMESTCALHGCNEKFEIKIFPRQYVYPKYCTKHRSEYRRVRHLKNIGREDLIEDMKAGGETTEIDMSDEFDV
;
A
#
# COMPACT_ATOMS: atom_id res chain seq x y z
N MET A 1 -5.99 8.02 -43.54
CA MET A 1 -4.97 7.35 -42.71
C MET A 1 -4.57 8.29 -41.58
N GLN A 2 -4.81 7.91 -40.32
CA GLN A 2 -4.56 8.78 -39.17
C GLN A 2 -3.09 8.61 -38.72
N LEU A 3 -2.28 9.67 -38.82
CA LEU A 3 -0.90 9.65 -38.34
C LEU A 3 -0.89 9.40 -36.82
N PRO A 4 -0.05 8.46 -36.33
CA PRO A 4 -0.01 8.14 -34.91
C PRO A 4 0.39 9.38 -34.10
N LYS A 5 -0.37 9.67 -33.04
CA LYS A 5 -0.15 10.82 -32.16
C LYS A 5 1.30 10.79 -31.63
N ASN A 6 2.13 11.72 -32.09
CA ASN A 6 3.52 11.87 -31.65
C ASN A 6 3.55 12.06 -30.12
N ARG A 7 3.91 11.01 -29.37
CA ARG A 7 4.21 11.12 -27.94
C ARG A 7 5.45 12.00 -27.78
N ARG A 8 5.32 13.12 -27.06
CA ARG A 8 6.44 14.02 -26.76
C ARG A 8 7.57 13.21 -26.10
N LYS A 9 8.76 13.24 -26.70
CA LYS A 9 9.95 12.60 -26.11
C LYS A 9 10.25 13.24 -24.75
N GLN A 10 10.49 12.43 -23.74
CA GLN A 10 10.84 12.92 -22.40
C GLN A 10 12.19 13.66 -22.44
N LYS A 11 12.24 14.87 -21.89
CA LYS A 11 13.48 15.65 -21.76
C LYS A 11 14.42 14.95 -20.80
N ARG A 12 15.63 14.63 -21.25
CA ARG A 12 16.71 14.15 -20.37
C ARG A 12 17.43 15.34 -19.76
N ARG A 13 17.82 15.20 -18.50
CA ARG A 13 18.63 16.17 -17.76
C ARG A 13 19.86 15.48 -17.22
N GLU A 14 20.92 16.24 -17.03
CA GLU A 14 22.09 15.77 -16.31
C GLU A 14 21.73 15.54 -14.85
N LYS A 15 22.13 14.38 -14.31
CA LYS A 15 21.86 13.94 -12.94
C LYS A 15 23.09 13.23 -12.37
N ARG A 16 23.20 13.19 -11.04
CA ARG A 16 24.25 12.47 -10.32
C ARG A 16 23.72 11.15 -9.77
N CYS A 17 24.50 10.08 -9.91
CA CYS A 17 24.15 8.75 -9.41
C CYS A 17 24.07 8.73 -7.87
N GLN A 18 22.95 8.25 -7.34
CA GLN A 18 22.67 8.15 -5.90
C GLN A 18 22.94 6.75 -5.30
N TYR A 19 23.69 5.90 -6.02
CA TYR A 19 23.96 4.54 -5.54
C TYR A 19 25.05 4.56 -4.46
N VAL A 20 24.87 3.77 -3.42
CA VAL A 20 25.77 3.61 -2.28
C VAL A 20 26.15 2.14 -2.18
N ASP A 21 27.45 1.87 -2.15
CA ASP A 21 28.00 0.52 -2.00
C ASP A 21 27.90 0.00 -0.56
N LYS A 22 28.18 -1.30 -0.38
CA LYS A 22 28.17 -1.97 0.93
C LYS A 22 29.14 -1.33 1.93
N ASP A 23 30.23 -0.76 1.43
CA ASP A 23 31.26 -0.08 2.23
C ASP A 23 30.96 1.42 2.46
N GLY A 24 29.76 1.89 2.09
CA GLY A 24 29.33 3.28 2.30
C GLY A 24 29.80 4.28 1.23
N ASN A 25 30.49 3.83 0.18
CA ASN A 25 30.98 4.69 -0.89
C ASN A 25 29.86 5.10 -1.86
N VAL A 26 29.74 6.41 -2.14
CA VAL A 26 28.75 6.95 -3.08
C VAL A 26 29.33 7.00 -4.49
N CYS A 27 28.63 6.42 -5.47
CA CYS A 27 29.10 6.38 -6.86
C CYS A 27 29.33 7.76 -7.48
N GLY A 28 28.38 8.70 -7.33
CA GLY A 28 28.56 10.09 -7.76
C GLY A 28 28.72 10.35 -9.27
N LYS A 29 28.70 9.32 -10.14
CA LYS A 29 28.84 9.48 -11.60
C LYS A 29 27.72 10.33 -12.20
N LEU A 30 28.08 11.26 -13.10
CA LEU A 30 27.13 12.07 -13.87
C LEU A 30 26.52 11.24 -15.01
N PHE A 31 25.22 11.40 -15.25
CA PHE A 31 24.49 10.70 -16.31
C PHE A 31 23.26 11.47 -16.79
N PHE A 32 22.80 11.21 -18.02
CA PHE A 32 21.60 11.84 -18.58
C PHE A 32 20.35 10.97 -18.37
N GLY A 33 19.48 11.38 -17.46
CA GLY A 33 18.30 10.64 -17.04
C GLY A 33 17.00 11.42 -17.18
N ILE A 34 15.88 10.69 -17.06
CA ILE A 34 14.56 11.30 -16.88
C ILE A 34 14.35 11.61 -15.38
N HIS A 35 13.28 12.33 -15.02
CA HIS A 35 13.07 12.80 -13.65
C HIS A 35 13.14 11.66 -12.60
N ILE A 36 12.64 10.45 -12.92
CA ILE A 36 12.70 9.26 -12.06
C ILE A 36 14.05 8.53 -12.03
N SER A 37 14.98 8.84 -12.93
CA SER A 37 16.26 8.11 -12.99
C SER A 37 17.16 8.51 -11.80
N LYS A 38 17.51 7.55 -10.94
CA LYS A 38 18.35 7.77 -9.73
C LYS A 38 19.80 7.28 -9.90
N TYR A 39 20.03 6.34 -10.80
CA TYR A 39 21.28 5.59 -10.92
C TYR A 39 21.86 5.67 -12.35
N CYS A 40 23.19 5.62 -12.45
CA CYS A 40 23.90 5.53 -13.73
C CYS A 40 23.67 4.18 -14.42
N GLU A 41 24.15 4.01 -15.65
CA GLU A 41 23.93 2.80 -16.45
C GLU A 41 24.47 1.51 -15.82
N GLU A 42 25.54 1.61 -15.03
CA GLU A 42 26.10 0.47 -14.28
C GLU A 42 25.16 0.05 -13.13
N HIS A 43 24.80 0.98 -12.25
CA HIS A 43 23.99 0.73 -11.05
C HIS A 43 22.49 0.60 -11.31
N ARG A 44 22.04 0.87 -12.54
CA ARG A 44 20.67 0.57 -12.98
C ARG A 44 20.47 -0.92 -13.25
N LYS A 45 21.55 -1.69 -13.49
CA LYS A 45 21.47 -3.12 -13.79
C LYS A 45 20.92 -3.90 -12.59
N ASP A 46 20.17 -4.96 -12.87
CA ASP A 46 19.51 -5.78 -11.85
C ASP A 46 20.47 -6.34 -10.79
N LYS A 47 21.75 -6.54 -11.13
CA LYS A 47 22.79 -6.99 -10.20
C LYS A 47 22.94 -6.09 -8.96
N TYR A 48 22.68 -4.79 -9.10
CA TYR A 48 22.81 -3.81 -8.03
C TYR A 48 21.46 -3.44 -7.38
N ARG A 49 20.38 -4.12 -7.78
CA ARG A 49 19.05 -3.89 -7.22
C ARG A 49 18.93 -4.62 -5.87
N ILE A 50 19.09 -3.87 -4.78
CA ILE A 50 18.78 -4.36 -3.44
C ILE A 50 17.27 -4.58 -3.34
N ARG A 51 16.83 -5.84 -3.36
CA ARG A 51 15.44 -6.21 -3.10
C ARG A 51 15.25 -6.26 -1.59
N LYS A 52 14.70 -5.21 -1.00
CA LYS A 52 14.16 -5.29 0.37
C LYS A 52 12.98 -6.24 0.33
N ARG A 53 13.09 -7.40 1.00
CA ARG A 53 11.92 -8.25 1.24
C ARG A 53 11.09 -7.55 2.32
N THR A 54 9.87 -7.17 2.00
CA THR A 54 8.92 -6.73 3.01
C THR A 54 8.68 -7.90 3.96
N ALA A 55 8.69 -7.66 5.27
CA ALA A 55 8.33 -8.69 6.22
C ALA A 55 6.89 -9.15 5.94
N PRO A 56 6.58 -10.45 6.07
CA PRO A 56 5.22 -10.94 5.91
C PRO A 56 4.33 -10.30 6.99
N GLU A 57 3.28 -9.59 6.58
CA GLU A 57 2.25 -9.09 7.49
C GLU A 57 1.33 -10.25 7.92
N ASP A 58 0.86 -10.20 9.17
CA ASP A 58 -0.19 -11.10 9.62
C ASP A 58 -1.51 -10.76 8.92
N ILE A 59 -2.07 -11.75 8.23
CA ILE A 59 -3.31 -11.66 7.45
C ILE A 59 -4.49 -11.23 8.33
N ASN A 60 -4.49 -11.61 9.61
CA ASN A 60 -5.57 -11.37 10.55
C ASN A 60 -5.66 -9.91 11.03
N LYS A 61 -4.67 -9.07 10.72
CA LYS A 61 -4.71 -7.64 11.08
C LYS A 61 -5.83 -6.92 10.34
N LYS A 62 -5.88 -7.09 9.00
CA LYS A 62 -6.81 -6.37 8.12
C LYS A 62 -8.03 -7.20 7.73
N ASN A 63 -7.90 -8.53 7.76
CA ASN A 63 -8.90 -9.48 7.33
C ASN A 63 -9.29 -10.42 8.47
N GLN A 64 -10.38 -11.17 8.28
CA GLN A 64 -10.75 -12.27 9.15
C GLN A 64 -10.56 -13.59 8.40
N THR A 65 -10.16 -14.63 9.15
CA THR A 65 -10.09 -15.98 8.60
C THR A 65 -11.31 -16.79 8.97
N ILE A 66 -12.06 -17.26 7.97
CA ILE A 66 -13.21 -18.13 8.14
C ILE A 66 -12.83 -19.50 7.59
N LYS A 67 -12.62 -20.49 8.46
CA LYS A 67 -12.36 -21.87 8.04
C LYS A 67 -13.68 -22.56 7.74
N HIS A 68 -13.80 -23.15 6.56
CA HIS A 68 -14.98 -23.89 6.14
C HIS A 68 -14.61 -25.03 5.19
N SER A 69 -15.54 -25.97 5.00
CA SER A 69 -15.43 -27.11 4.08
C SER A 69 -16.36 -27.01 2.86
N TYR A 70 -16.99 -25.85 2.64
CA TYR A 70 -17.90 -25.65 1.51
C TYR A 70 -17.30 -26.00 0.15
N THR A 71 -18.10 -26.71 -0.65
CA THR A 71 -17.79 -27.13 -2.02
C THR A 71 -18.35 -26.16 -3.07
N GLU A 72 -19.31 -25.32 -2.68
CA GLU A 72 -19.96 -24.31 -3.53
C GLU A 72 -19.81 -22.91 -2.94
N VAL A 73 -20.11 -21.89 -3.75
CA VAL A 73 -20.03 -20.50 -3.32
C VAL A 73 -21.23 -20.16 -2.45
N MET A 74 -20.98 -19.78 -1.20
CA MET A 74 -22.01 -19.42 -0.22
C MET A 74 -21.98 -17.92 0.06
N THR A 75 -23.14 -17.31 0.26
CA THR A 75 -23.21 -15.93 0.79
C THR A 75 -23.47 -15.98 2.29
N MET A 76 -22.66 -15.27 3.06
CA MET A 76 -22.78 -15.18 4.51
C MET A 76 -22.88 -13.72 4.95
N GLU A 77 -23.76 -13.44 5.90
CA GLU A 77 -23.87 -12.13 6.54
C GLU A 77 -22.83 -12.01 7.65
N SER A 78 -22.04 -10.93 7.66
CA SER A 78 -21.04 -10.61 8.68
C SER A 78 -21.29 -9.22 9.23
N THR A 79 -20.98 -9.01 10.51
CA THR A 79 -20.99 -7.69 11.15
C THR A 79 -19.63 -7.01 11.05
N CYS A 80 -19.61 -5.68 10.98
CA CYS A 80 -18.37 -4.91 11.04
C CYS A 80 -17.67 -5.13 12.39
N ALA A 81 -16.39 -5.48 12.38
CA ALA A 81 -15.63 -5.64 13.62
C ALA A 81 -15.11 -4.31 14.20
N LEU A 82 -15.44 -3.16 13.59
CA LEU A 82 -14.99 -1.86 14.11
C LEU A 82 -15.84 -1.45 15.30
N HIS A 83 -15.20 -1.07 16.40
CA HIS A 83 -15.89 -0.60 17.59
C HIS A 83 -16.81 0.60 17.28
N GLY A 84 -18.08 0.49 17.66
CA GLY A 84 -19.09 1.52 17.37
C GLY A 84 -19.75 1.41 16.00
N CYS A 85 -19.41 0.40 15.19
CA CYS A 85 -20.10 0.09 13.95
C CYS A 85 -20.82 -1.26 14.04
N ASN A 86 -22.14 -1.25 13.85
CA ASN A 86 -22.97 -2.46 13.81
C ASN A 86 -23.51 -2.76 12.40
N GLU A 87 -22.88 -2.21 11.37
CA GLU A 87 -23.31 -2.42 9.99
C GLU A 87 -23.03 -3.86 9.57
N LYS A 88 -24.06 -4.50 9.02
CA LYS A 88 -23.98 -5.84 8.45
C LYS A 88 -23.62 -5.75 6.97
N PHE A 89 -22.87 -6.73 6.48
CA PHE A 89 -22.48 -6.81 5.08
C PHE A 89 -22.35 -8.27 4.63
N GLU A 90 -22.55 -8.49 3.34
CA GLU A 90 -22.47 -9.81 2.74
C GLU A 90 -21.04 -10.16 2.32
N ILE A 91 -20.64 -11.40 2.59
CA ILE A 91 -19.38 -12.00 2.17
C ILE A 91 -19.70 -13.21 1.32
N LYS A 92 -19.16 -13.25 0.10
CA LYS A 92 -19.16 -14.46 -0.74
C LYS A 92 -17.99 -15.35 -0.35
N ILE A 93 -18.31 -16.51 0.18
CA ILE A 93 -17.38 -17.54 0.62
C ILE A 93 -17.14 -18.50 -0.53
N PHE A 94 -15.89 -18.55 -0.99
CA PHE A 94 -15.43 -19.40 -2.08
C PHE A 94 -14.73 -20.65 -1.55
N PRO A 95 -14.91 -21.83 -2.18
CA PRO A 95 -14.18 -23.03 -1.83
C PRO A 95 -12.65 -22.80 -1.80
N ARG A 96 -11.96 -23.34 -0.79
CA ARG A 96 -10.50 -23.24 -0.59
C ARG A 96 -9.95 -21.82 -0.37
N GLN A 97 -10.80 -20.82 -0.18
CA GLN A 97 -10.41 -19.49 0.26
C GLN A 97 -10.80 -19.32 1.72
N TYR A 98 -9.90 -18.76 2.55
CA TYR A 98 -10.20 -18.61 3.98
C TYR A 98 -10.12 -17.17 4.47
N VAL A 99 -9.69 -16.24 3.62
CA VAL A 99 -9.43 -14.85 4.01
C VAL A 99 -10.52 -13.96 3.44
N TYR A 100 -11.21 -13.24 4.33
CA TYR A 100 -12.37 -12.41 4.00
C TYR A 100 -12.32 -11.05 4.71
N PRO A 101 -13.07 -10.04 4.20
CA PRO A 101 -13.10 -8.73 4.83
C PRO A 101 -13.65 -8.79 6.26
N LYS A 102 -12.96 -8.13 7.19
CA LYS A 102 -13.35 -8.01 8.59
C LYS A 102 -14.26 -6.78 8.86
N TYR A 103 -14.17 -5.79 7.99
CA TYR A 103 -14.87 -4.50 8.12
C TYR A 103 -15.84 -4.29 6.96
N CYS A 104 -16.92 -3.55 7.21
CA CYS A 104 -17.90 -3.20 6.18
C CYS A 104 -17.29 -2.27 5.11
N THR A 105 -18.05 -2.00 4.04
CA THR A 105 -17.62 -1.14 2.93
C THR A 105 -17.29 0.29 3.36
N LYS A 106 -17.92 0.81 4.42
CA LYS A 106 -17.63 2.13 4.99
C LYS A 106 -16.33 2.15 5.78
N HIS A 107 -15.87 1.02 6.32
CA HIS A 107 -14.69 0.94 7.19
C HIS A 107 -13.58 0.04 6.64
N ARG A 108 -13.65 -0.32 5.36
CA ARG A 108 -12.67 -1.21 4.71
C ARG A 108 -11.27 -0.61 4.66
N SER A 109 -11.16 0.71 4.50
CA SER A 109 -9.88 1.42 4.55
C SER A 109 -9.55 1.90 5.95
N GLU A 110 -8.26 1.86 6.26
CA GLU A 110 -7.69 2.33 7.53
C GLU A 110 -8.09 3.77 7.86
N TYR A 111 -7.93 4.69 6.89
CA TYR A 111 -8.34 6.09 7.06
C TYR A 111 -9.78 6.23 7.54
N ARG A 112 -10.71 5.44 6.98
CA ARG A 112 -12.12 5.50 7.38
C ARG A 112 -12.35 4.89 8.77
N ARG A 113 -11.58 3.87 9.16
CA ARG A 113 -11.60 3.33 10.53
C ARG A 113 -11.12 4.36 11.54
N VAL A 114 -9.95 4.95 11.31
CA VAL A 114 -9.37 5.98 12.19
C VAL A 114 -10.32 7.17 12.32
N ARG A 115 -10.89 7.65 11.21
CA ARG A 115 -11.86 8.76 11.24
C ARG A 115 -13.10 8.43 12.06
N HIS A 116 -13.63 7.21 11.95
CA HIS A 116 -14.78 6.78 12.74
C HIS A 116 -14.45 6.73 14.25
N LEU A 117 -13.30 6.17 14.61
CA LEU A 117 -12.85 6.11 16.00
C LEU A 117 -12.61 7.50 16.60
N LYS A 118 -12.06 8.44 15.81
CA LYS A 118 -11.94 9.85 16.21
C LYS A 118 -13.31 10.47 16.50
N ASN A 119 -14.30 10.21 15.66
CA ASN A 119 -15.66 10.74 15.85
C ASN A 119 -16.34 10.18 17.12
N ILE A 120 -15.96 8.99 17.57
CA ILE A 120 -16.50 8.35 18.78
C ILE A 120 -15.64 8.66 20.02
N GLY A 121 -14.49 9.33 19.85
CA GLY A 121 -13.59 9.67 20.94
C GLY A 121 -12.79 8.48 21.49
N ARG A 122 -12.55 7.44 20.68
CA ARG A 122 -11.79 6.24 21.07
C ARG A 122 -10.35 6.32 20.57
N GLU A 123 -9.58 7.22 21.18
CA GLU A 123 -8.17 7.46 20.83
C GLU A 123 -7.27 6.27 21.17
N ASP A 124 -7.60 5.54 22.24
CA ASP A 124 -6.96 4.28 22.66
C ASP A 124 -6.90 3.27 21.52
N LEU A 125 -8.03 3.04 20.85
CA LEU A 125 -8.11 2.09 19.73
C LEU A 125 -7.34 2.57 18.49
N ILE A 126 -7.12 3.88 18.33
CA ILE A 126 -6.33 4.43 17.23
C ILE A 126 -4.84 4.18 17.47
N GLU A 127 -4.38 4.31 18.71
CA GLU A 127 -3.00 4.03 19.09
C GLU A 127 -2.67 2.54 18.89
N ASP A 128 -3.58 1.64 19.28
CA ASP A 128 -3.44 0.20 19.03
C ASP A 128 -3.32 -0.14 17.54
N MET A 129 -4.12 0.52 16.69
CA MET A 129 -4.05 0.32 15.23
C MET A 129 -2.71 0.76 14.65
N LYS A 130 -2.18 1.90 15.13
CA LYS A 130 -0.86 2.41 14.72
C LYS A 130 0.28 1.50 15.20
N ALA A 131 0.23 1.06 16.46
CA ALA A 131 1.22 0.16 17.04
C ALA A 131 1.24 -1.21 16.34
N GLY A 132 0.08 -1.66 15.83
CA GLY A 132 -0.07 -2.86 15.01
C GLY A 132 0.53 -2.77 13.59
N GLY A 133 1.06 -1.62 13.18
CA GLY A 133 1.64 -1.41 11.85
C GLY A 133 0.61 -1.14 10.75
N GLU A 134 -0.60 -0.69 11.09
CA GLU A 134 -1.47 -0.01 10.13
C GLU A 134 -0.94 1.43 10.00
N THR A 135 0.00 1.62 9.08
CA THR A 135 0.53 2.94 8.73
C THR A 135 0.15 3.24 7.29
N THR A 136 -0.83 4.12 7.08
CA THR A 136 -0.82 4.95 5.87
C THR A 136 0.21 6.07 6.04
N GLU A 137 1.27 6.03 5.23
CA GLU A 137 2.00 7.25 4.86
C GLU A 137 1.00 8.15 4.11
N ILE A 138 0.36 9.06 4.84
CA ILE A 138 -0.37 10.17 4.22
C ILE A 138 0.70 11.20 3.88
N ASP A 139 1.09 11.24 2.61
CA ASP A 139 1.98 12.26 2.07
C ASP A 139 1.29 13.62 2.24
N MET A 140 1.77 14.44 3.18
CA MET A 140 1.24 15.78 3.48
C MET A 140 1.70 16.83 2.45
N SER A 141 1.86 16.44 1.18
CA SER A 141 2.44 17.33 0.16
C SER A 141 1.44 18.24 -0.57
N ASP A 142 0.14 18.21 -0.22
CA ASP A 142 -0.89 19.02 -0.89
C ASP A 142 -1.38 20.23 -0.06
N GLU A 143 -0.50 20.84 0.75
CA GLU A 143 -0.74 22.17 1.33
C GLU A 143 0.40 23.12 0.99
N PHE A 144 0.54 23.51 -0.29
CA PHE A 144 1.09 24.82 -0.68
C PHE A 144 0.67 25.11 -2.13
N ASP A 145 -0.45 25.78 -2.31
CA ASP A 145 -0.65 26.71 -3.43
C ASP A 145 -1.24 28.00 -2.84
N VAL A 146 -0.36 28.98 -2.67
CA VAL A 146 -0.68 30.41 -2.48
C VAL A 146 -0.52 31.08 -3.84
#